data_AF-A0A2M7KJG0-F1
#
_entry.id   AF-A0A2M7KJG0-F1
#
_cell.length_a   1.000
_cell.length_b   1.000
_cell.length_c   1.000
_cell.angle_alpha   90.00
_cell.angle_beta   90.00
_cell.angle_gamma   90.00
#
_symmetry.space_group_name_H-M   'P 1'
#
loop_
_entity.id
_entity.type
_entity.pdbx_description
1 polymer ?
#
loop_
_entity_poly.entity_id
_entity_poly.type
_entity_poly.pdbx_seq_one_letter_code
_entity_poly.pdbx_strand_id
1 'polypeptide(L)'
;MTIRTKASRACRAARVLSLVAAGAALSVLWTEAQVGPAPAGARKPKPRVAEAHWLTPFYREGQYRWLDIADRPYSTTFRRLSQYGNRQVLANYTQLEGDTLRGELVAHGLKPNFAYQVKLEGQPTKAGPFSAEDLRDPRNWTNKQLGELGRWWCPDCEYNVSSWSMDGDCHKGHRLLGYVLFDFFVTDENGSAKCTFSLDSSYHVLWKTSQYPPSDDDSAPRLFKPVASRSFGYSKDLPAEEVSIYLEHEYDRPRPGQARLPEGEYRCRLLLTEESFHSYSWGAGATPGGHWCHCLSDEELRFTVRR
;
A
#
# COMPACT_ATOMS: atom_id res chain seq x y z
N MET A 1 -0.09 -38.83 -29.31
CA MET A 1 -1.41 -38.98 -28.66
C MET A 1 -2.11 -37.65 -28.80
N THR A 2 -3.05 -37.60 -29.74
CA THR A 2 -3.60 -36.36 -30.33
C THR A 2 -5.01 -36.19 -29.82
N ILE A 3 -5.32 -35.08 -29.13
CA ILE A 3 -6.70 -34.70 -28.84
C ILE A 3 -6.95 -33.31 -29.42
N ARG A 4 -7.65 -33.32 -30.55
CA ARG A 4 -8.38 -32.18 -31.12
C ARG A 4 -9.74 -32.11 -30.43
N THR A 5 -10.17 -30.93 -29.99
CA THR A 5 -11.57 -30.53 -30.07
C THR A 5 -11.67 -29.04 -30.39
N LYS A 6 -12.24 -28.76 -31.56
CA LYS A 6 -12.77 -27.46 -31.97
C LYS A 6 -14.13 -27.27 -31.28
N ALA A 7 -14.43 -26.05 -30.84
CA ALA A 7 -15.78 -25.52 -30.92
C ALA A 7 -15.75 -23.99 -30.99
N SER A 8 -16.29 -23.49 -32.08
CA SER A 8 -16.54 -22.09 -32.44
C SER A 8 -17.79 -21.56 -31.76
N ARG A 9 -17.84 -20.25 -31.46
CA ARG A 9 -19.04 -19.43 -31.68
C ARG A 9 -18.68 -17.95 -31.77
N ALA A 10 -19.11 -17.34 -32.88
CA ALA A 10 -19.07 -15.93 -33.19
C ALA A 10 -20.47 -15.32 -33.00
N CYS A 11 -20.54 -14.09 -32.47
CA CYS A 11 -21.63 -13.10 -32.50
C CYS A 11 -21.39 -12.17 -31.29
N ARG A 12 -21.41 -10.84 -31.32
CA ARG A 12 -21.91 -9.83 -32.26
C ARG A 12 -21.07 -8.57 -32.07
N ALA A 13 -20.87 -7.84 -33.16
CA ALA A 13 -20.46 -6.45 -33.14
C ALA A 13 -21.61 -5.58 -32.61
N ALA A 14 -21.30 -4.68 -31.67
CA ALA A 14 -22.13 -3.53 -31.37
C ALA A 14 -21.26 -2.28 -31.52
N ARG A 15 -21.54 -1.50 -32.57
CA ARG A 15 -21.11 -0.11 -32.71
C ARG A 15 -21.80 0.69 -31.61
N VAL A 16 -21.05 1.44 -30.81
CA VAL A 16 -21.60 2.57 -30.06
C VAL A 16 -20.82 3.82 -30.46
N LEU A 17 -21.59 4.83 -30.84
CA LEU A 17 -21.16 6.13 -31.31
C LEU A 17 -20.31 6.86 -30.27
N SER A 18 -19.32 7.59 -30.78
CA SER A 18 -18.66 8.70 -30.11
C SER A 18 -19.67 9.77 -29.71
N LEU A 19 -19.61 10.21 -28.46
CA LEU A 19 -20.19 11.47 -28.00
C LEU A 19 -19.10 12.27 -27.29
N VAL A 20 -18.66 13.31 -27.98
CA VAL A 20 -17.85 14.39 -27.43
C VAL A 20 -18.76 15.21 -26.53
N ALA A 21 -18.44 15.31 -25.24
CA ALA A 21 -19.01 16.29 -24.34
C ALA A 21 -17.87 17.04 -23.65
N ALA A 22 -17.65 18.28 -24.10
CA ALA A 22 -16.95 19.30 -23.35
C ALA A 22 -17.90 19.88 -22.30
N GLY A 23 -17.44 20.14 -21.08
CA GLY A 23 -18.20 20.97 -20.15
C GLY A 23 -17.88 20.82 -18.67
N ALA A 24 -17.32 21.90 -18.12
CA ALA A 24 -17.45 22.39 -16.74
C ALA A 24 -16.76 21.64 -15.60
N ALA A 25 -15.79 22.33 -14.99
CA ALA A 25 -15.30 22.08 -13.64
C ALA A 25 -16.46 22.22 -12.63
N LEU A 26 -16.78 21.12 -11.94
CA LEU A 26 -17.62 21.15 -10.75
C LEU A 26 -16.75 21.46 -9.52
N SER A 27 -16.96 22.63 -8.95
CA SER A 27 -16.59 22.91 -7.56
C SER A 27 -17.50 22.08 -6.66
N VAL A 28 -16.93 21.15 -5.91
CA VAL A 28 -17.65 20.39 -4.87
C VAL A 28 -17.89 21.33 -3.69
N LEU A 29 -19.09 21.90 -3.63
CA LEU A 29 -19.62 22.52 -2.43
C LEU A 29 -20.08 21.41 -1.48
N TRP A 30 -19.36 21.26 -0.37
CA TRP A 30 -19.82 20.46 0.77
C TRP A 30 -21.13 21.05 1.29
N THR A 31 -22.21 20.28 1.20
CA THR A 31 -23.46 20.58 1.89
C THR A 31 -23.37 19.99 3.29
N GLU A 32 -23.30 20.85 4.31
CA GLU A 32 -23.43 20.44 5.70
C GLU A 32 -24.82 19.82 5.90
N ALA A 33 -24.86 18.51 6.17
CA ALA A 33 -26.05 17.86 6.69
C ALA A 33 -26.39 18.48 8.05
N GLN A 34 -27.62 18.99 8.20
CA GLN A 34 -28.13 19.48 9.47
C GLN A 34 -28.26 18.32 10.47
N VAL A 35 -27.22 18.11 11.25
CA VAL A 35 -27.24 17.22 12.42
C VAL A 35 -28.07 17.92 13.50
N GLY A 36 -29.14 17.26 13.96
CA GLY A 36 -29.97 17.74 15.07
C GLY A 36 -29.14 18.04 16.33
N PRO A 37 -29.65 18.90 17.23
CA PRO A 37 -28.89 19.35 18.39
C PRO A 37 -28.45 18.17 19.26
N ALA A 38 -27.13 18.03 19.43
CA ALA A 38 -26.55 17.07 20.35
C ALA A 38 -27.06 17.34 21.79
N PRO A 39 -27.21 16.30 22.62
CA PRO A 39 -27.64 16.47 24.01
C PRO A 39 -26.74 17.46 24.75
N ALA A 40 -27.36 18.43 25.41
CA ALA A 40 -26.69 19.47 26.18
C ALA A 40 -25.84 18.81 27.29
N GLY A 41 -24.51 18.80 27.11
CA GLY A 41 -23.57 18.25 28.11
C GLY A 41 -22.46 17.37 27.53
N ALA A 42 -22.58 16.89 26.28
CA ALA A 42 -21.49 16.20 25.62
C ALA A 42 -20.38 17.20 25.24
N ARG A 43 -19.32 17.25 26.05
CA ARG A 43 -18.12 18.04 25.77
C ARG A 43 -17.56 17.54 24.43
N LYS A 44 -17.68 18.34 23.35
CA LYS A 44 -17.08 17.97 22.05
C LYS A 44 -15.61 17.64 22.30
N PRO A 45 -15.15 16.42 21.98
CA PRO A 45 -13.73 16.09 22.14
C PRO A 45 -12.94 17.13 21.36
N LYS A 46 -12.03 17.82 22.05
CA LYS A 46 -11.16 18.80 21.41
C LYS A 46 -10.31 18.01 20.42
N PRO A 47 -10.43 18.20 19.10
CA PRO A 47 -9.64 17.44 18.15
C PRO A 47 -8.17 17.64 18.51
N ARG A 48 -7.47 16.54 18.80
CA ARG A 48 -6.01 16.57 18.95
C ARG A 48 -5.43 17.03 17.62
N VAL A 49 -4.45 17.92 17.70
CA VAL A 49 -3.80 18.56 16.57
C VAL A 49 -3.26 17.47 15.65
N ALA A 50 -3.48 17.60 14.34
CA ALA A 50 -2.86 16.72 13.36
C ALA A 50 -1.34 16.73 13.57
N GLU A 51 -0.74 15.55 13.71
CA GLU A 51 0.71 15.43 13.79
C GLU A 51 1.28 15.18 12.39
N ALA A 52 2.35 15.91 12.06
CA ALA A 52 3.02 15.80 10.78
C ALA A 52 4.42 15.19 11.01
N HIS A 53 4.69 14.04 10.40
CA HIS A 53 5.93 13.30 10.56
C HIS A 53 6.61 13.11 9.21
N TRP A 54 7.90 13.40 9.13
CA TRP A 54 8.69 13.08 7.95
C TRP A 54 9.06 11.60 7.98
N LEU A 55 8.75 10.89 6.89
CA LEU A 55 9.25 9.53 6.72
C LEU A 55 10.75 9.58 6.45
N THR A 56 11.48 8.69 7.11
CA THR A 56 12.93 8.57 6.99
C THR A 56 13.31 7.37 6.12
N PRO A 57 14.46 7.41 5.42
CA PRO A 57 14.93 6.28 4.64
C PRO A 57 14.99 4.99 5.47
N PHE A 58 14.22 3.99 5.06
CA PHE A 58 14.29 2.64 5.59
C PHE A 58 15.19 1.83 4.66
N TYR A 59 16.41 1.52 5.08
CA TYR A 59 17.40 0.98 4.17
C TYR A 59 17.59 -0.52 4.36
N ARG A 60 17.27 -1.29 3.30
CA ARG A 60 17.87 -2.60 3.02
C ARG A 60 18.60 -2.51 1.68
N GLU A 61 19.91 -2.64 1.75
CA GLU A 61 20.81 -2.45 0.63
C GLU A 61 20.47 -3.39 -0.55
N GLY A 62 20.48 -2.88 -1.78
CA GLY A 62 20.48 -3.72 -3.00
C GLY A 62 19.14 -4.27 -3.51
N GLN A 63 17.99 -3.90 -2.94
CA GLN A 63 16.69 -4.51 -3.30
C GLN A 63 15.73 -3.60 -4.08
N TYR A 64 16.15 -2.39 -4.45
CA TYR A 64 15.28 -1.42 -5.14
C TYR A 64 14.74 -1.94 -6.48
N ARG A 65 13.53 -1.50 -6.78
CA ARG A 65 12.79 -1.80 -7.99
C ARG A 65 12.93 -0.68 -9.01
N TRP A 66 13.09 -0.99 -10.28
CA TRP A 66 13.47 -0.03 -11.31
C TRP A 66 12.64 -0.12 -12.59
N LEU A 67 11.47 -0.75 -12.48
CA LEU A 67 10.41 -0.68 -13.48
C LEU A 67 9.30 0.21 -12.93
N ASP A 68 8.86 1.20 -13.70
CA ASP A 68 7.70 2.00 -13.35
C ASP A 68 6.39 1.19 -13.45
N ILE A 69 5.24 1.84 -13.25
CA ILE A 69 3.96 1.13 -13.30
C ILE A 69 3.60 0.54 -14.67
N ALA A 70 4.25 0.97 -15.75
CA ALA A 70 4.07 0.46 -17.11
C ALA A 70 5.17 -0.53 -17.51
N ASP A 71 5.89 -1.11 -16.55
CA ASP A 71 7.05 -1.99 -16.75
C ASP A 71 8.21 -1.33 -17.52
N ARG A 72 8.31 0.00 -17.50
CA ARG A 72 9.35 0.72 -18.23
C ARG A 72 10.58 0.87 -17.35
N PRO A 73 11.77 0.45 -17.82
CA PRO A 73 12.98 0.59 -17.04
C PRO A 73 13.45 2.04 -17.00
N TYR A 74 13.83 2.50 -15.81
CA TYR A 74 14.57 3.76 -15.70
C TYR A 74 15.96 3.65 -16.33
N SER A 75 16.51 4.79 -16.76
CA SER A 75 17.86 4.87 -17.31
C SER A 75 18.90 4.39 -16.28
N THR A 76 20.02 3.84 -16.76
CA THR A 76 21.15 3.45 -15.89
C THR A 76 21.67 4.62 -15.07
N THR A 77 21.70 5.83 -15.64
CA THR A 77 22.08 7.05 -14.92
C THR A 77 21.13 7.32 -13.75
N PHE A 78 19.81 7.28 -13.98
CA PHE A 78 18.83 7.48 -12.92
C PHE A 78 18.97 6.43 -11.81
N ARG A 79 19.07 5.14 -12.18
CA ARG A 79 19.23 4.04 -11.21
C ARG A 79 20.48 4.19 -10.33
N ARG A 80 21.59 4.67 -10.90
CA ARG A 80 22.85 4.89 -10.16
C ARG A 80 22.78 6.09 -9.21
N LEU A 81 22.06 7.14 -9.59
CA LEU A 81 22.02 8.40 -8.84
C LEU A 81 20.84 8.48 -7.86
N SER A 82 19.79 7.70 -8.08
CA SER A 82 18.59 7.71 -7.25
C SER A 82 18.88 7.09 -5.88
N GLN A 83 18.80 7.91 -4.84
CA GLN A 83 18.92 7.51 -3.44
C GLN A 83 17.72 8.04 -2.64
N TYR A 84 17.37 7.36 -1.54
CA TYR A 84 16.27 7.79 -0.68
C TYR A 84 16.62 8.96 0.26
N GLY A 85 17.90 9.26 0.46
CA GLY A 85 18.35 10.30 1.39
C GLY A 85 17.83 11.72 1.09
N ASN A 86 17.46 12.02 -0.15
CA ASN A 86 16.95 13.33 -0.56
C ASN A 86 15.44 13.34 -0.84
N ARG A 87 14.74 12.23 -0.52
CA ARG A 87 13.31 12.07 -0.81
C ARG A 87 12.53 12.59 0.39
N GLN A 88 11.43 13.28 0.13
CA GLN A 88 10.66 13.95 1.16
C GLN A 88 9.24 13.42 1.13
N VAL A 89 8.85 12.70 2.17
CA VAL A 89 7.45 12.29 2.34
C VAL A 89 6.98 12.72 3.71
N LEU A 90 5.95 13.56 3.73
CA LEU A 90 5.29 14.04 4.94
C LEU A 90 4.01 13.22 5.15
N ALA A 91 3.89 12.60 6.31
CA ALA A 91 2.66 11.98 6.78
C ALA A 91 1.94 12.90 7.76
N ASN A 92 0.77 13.39 7.37
CA ASN A 92 -0.12 14.20 8.20
C ASN A 92 -1.21 13.30 8.78
N TYR A 93 -1.10 12.92 10.04
CA TYR A 93 -2.09 12.09 10.71
C TYR A 93 -3.25 12.96 11.18
N THR A 94 -4.42 12.78 10.56
CA THR A 94 -5.63 13.57 10.88
C THR A 94 -6.36 13.04 12.11
N GLN A 95 -6.13 11.76 12.45
CA GLN A 95 -6.78 11.12 13.59
C GLN A 95 -5.86 10.08 14.23
N LEU A 96 -5.25 10.47 15.36
CA LEU A 96 -4.48 9.57 16.24
C LEU A 96 -5.33 8.98 17.37
N GLU A 97 -6.58 9.42 17.53
CA GLU A 97 -7.57 8.82 18.43
C GLU A 97 -8.90 8.66 17.68
N GLY A 98 -9.36 7.42 17.51
CA GLY A 98 -10.53 7.14 16.68
C GLY A 98 -10.91 5.68 16.55
N ASP A 99 -11.83 5.39 15.64
CA ASP A 99 -12.19 4.03 15.24
C ASP A 99 -11.13 3.36 14.33
N THR A 100 -10.26 4.16 13.70
CA THR A 100 -9.10 3.70 12.94
C THR A 100 -8.06 4.83 12.71
N LEU A 101 -6.92 4.49 12.11
CA LEU A 101 -5.89 5.43 11.66
C LEU A 101 -6.31 6.11 10.35
N ARG A 102 -6.23 7.45 10.30
CA ARG A 102 -6.46 8.26 9.10
C ARG A 102 -5.41 9.34 8.94
N GLY A 103 -5.15 9.71 7.70
CA GLY A 103 -4.19 10.77 7.40
C GLY A 103 -4.08 11.10 5.93
N GLU A 104 -3.03 11.87 5.63
CA GLU A 104 -2.65 12.27 4.29
C GLU A 104 -1.13 12.13 4.13
N LEU A 105 -0.70 11.58 3.00
CA LEU A 105 0.68 11.55 2.56
C LEU A 105 0.89 12.63 1.51
N VAL A 106 1.92 13.44 1.67
CA VAL A 106 2.44 14.36 0.66
C VAL A 106 3.87 13.95 0.34
N ALA A 107 4.07 13.47 -0.87
CA ALA A 107 5.36 12.97 -1.33
C ALA A 107 5.98 13.90 -2.37
N HIS A 108 7.29 14.08 -2.29
CA HIS A 108 8.07 14.84 -3.24
C HIS A 108 9.35 14.10 -3.63
N GLY A 109 9.59 14.15 -4.93
CA GLY A 109 10.80 13.65 -5.54
C GLY A 109 10.98 12.16 -5.35
N LEU A 110 9.95 11.33 -5.16
CA LEU A 110 10.06 9.86 -5.22
C LEU A 110 10.42 9.38 -6.65
N LYS A 111 10.41 8.07 -6.91
CA LYS A 111 10.58 7.57 -8.28
C LYS A 111 9.40 8.04 -9.14
N PRO A 112 9.61 8.59 -10.35
CA PRO A 112 8.54 9.03 -11.25
C PRO A 112 7.62 7.88 -11.70
N ASN A 113 6.30 8.09 -11.78
CA ASN A 113 5.36 7.08 -12.28
C ASN A 113 5.43 5.73 -11.54
N PHE A 114 5.69 5.74 -10.24
CA PHE A 114 5.99 4.54 -9.46
C PHE A 114 4.94 4.29 -8.38
N ALA A 115 4.63 3.02 -8.11
CA ALA A 115 3.65 2.63 -7.09
C ALA A 115 4.30 2.39 -5.73
N TYR A 116 3.70 2.96 -4.69
CA TYR A 116 4.10 2.80 -3.30
C TYR A 116 2.95 2.23 -2.49
N GLN A 117 3.19 1.08 -1.87
CA GLN A 117 2.31 0.47 -0.89
C GLN A 117 2.36 1.25 0.42
N VAL A 118 1.20 1.48 1.05
CA VAL A 118 1.09 2.09 2.39
C VAL A 118 0.74 0.99 3.38
N LYS A 119 1.61 0.78 4.37
CA LYS A 119 1.49 -0.30 5.35
C LYS A 119 1.63 0.19 6.78
N LEU A 120 0.97 -0.51 7.70
CA LEU A 120 1.41 -0.55 9.09
C LEU A 120 2.18 -1.83 9.34
N GLU A 121 3.29 -1.76 10.06
CA GLU A 121 4.07 -2.92 10.48
C GLU A 121 4.37 -2.84 11.98
N GLY A 122 4.20 -3.98 12.66
CA GLY A 122 4.55 -4.13 14.06
C GLY A 122 6.05 -4.09 14.31
N GLN A 123 6.43 -3.72 15.52
CA GLN A 123 7.83 -3.66 15.96
C GLN A 123 7.99 -4.49 17.24
N PRO A 124 7.85 -5.83 17.16
CA PRO A 124 7.84 -6.67 18.35
C PRO A 124 9.18 -6.62 19.07
N THR A 125 9.15 -6.70 20.40
CA THR A 125 10.34 -6.64 21.26
C THR A 125 11.02 -8.00 21.40
N LYS A 126 10.40 -9.08 20.89
CA LYS A 126 10.95 -10.44 20.88
C LYS A 126 10.42 -11.28 19.71
N ALA A 127 11.05 -12.43 19.49
CA ALA A 127 10.57 -13.47 18.60
C ALA A 127 9.29 -14.14 19.13
N GLY A 128 8.48 -14.66 18.21
CA GLY A 128 7.23 -15.34 18.52
C GLY A 128 7.41 -16.83 18.90
N PRO A 129 6.33 -17.48 19.38
CA PRO A 129 4.98 -16.92 19.65
C PRO A 129 4.94 -16.06 20.93
N PHE A 130 3.87 -15.25 21.09
CA PHE A 130 3.67 -14.37 22.25
C PHE A 130 2.78 -15.03 23.30
N SER A 131 3.27 -15.17 24.54
CA SER A 131 2.45 -15.54 25.69
C SER A 131 1.53 -14.39 26.13
N ALA A 132 0.57 -14.68 27.03
CA ALA A 132 -0.29 -13.64 27.60
C ALA A 132 0.51 -12.54 28.34
N GLU A 133 1.65 -12.87 28.95
CA GLU A 133 2.52 -11.88 29.58
C GLU A 133 3.21 -10.99 28.54
N ASP A 134 3.68 -11.58 27.44
CA ASP A 134 4.36 -10.83 26.37
C ASP A 134 3.44 -9.79 25.72
N LEU A 135 2.14 -10.10 25.63
CA LEU A 135 1.12 -9.21 25.08
C LEU A 135 0.76 -8.03 26.01
N ARG A 136 1.35 -7.95 27.21
CA ARG A 136 1.28 -6.72 28.03
C ARG A 136 2.17 -5.60 27.48
N ASP A 137 3.18 -5.94 26.68
CA ASP A 137 3.95 -4.95 25.92
C ASP A 137 3.12 -4.48 24.70
N PRO A 138 2.76 -3.19 24.60
CA PRO A 138 1.97 -2.67 23.49
C PRO A 138 2.59 -2.94 22.11
N ARG A 139 3.92 -3.05 21.99
CA ARG A 139 4.59 -3.36 20.72
C ARG A 139 4.31 -4.80 20.27
N ASN A 140 4.38 -5.77 21.19
CA ASN A 140 4.06 -7.17 20.90
C ASN A 140 2.58 -7.36 20.62
N TRP A 141 1.73 -6.72 21.42
CA TRP A 141 0.28 -6.70 21.20
C TRP A 141 -0.07 -6.13 19.82
N THR A 142 0.47 -4.95 19.48
CA THR A 142 0.29 -4.29 18.18
C THR A 142 0.71 -5.20 17.04
N ASN A 143 1.90 -5.80 17.13
CA ASN A 143 2.41 -6.72 16.13
C ASN A 143 1.45 -7.90 15.89
N LYS A 144 0.91 -8.48 16.97
CA LYS A 144 -0.10 -9.53 16.88
C LYS A 144 -1.38 -9.06 16.20
N GLN A 145 -1.93 -7.92 16.60
CA GLN A 145 -3.17 -7.39 16.01
C GLN A 145 -3.00 -7.11 14.51
N LEU A 146 -1.87 -6.52 14.11
CA LEU A 146 -1.60 -6.22 12.70
C LEU A 146 -1.42 -7.50 11.88
N GLY A 147 -0.71 -8.51 12.40
CA GLY A 147 -0.52 -9.78 11.69
C GLY A 147 -1.81 -10.61 11.57
N GLU A 148 -2.66 -10.59 12.60
CA GLU A 148 -3.98 -11.23 12.57
C GLU A 148 -4.96 -10.52 11.62
N LEU A 149 -4.89 -9.20 11.50
CA LEU A 149 -5.71 -8.46 10.54
C LEU A 149 -5.18 -8.59 9.09
N GLY A 150 -3.86 -8.54 8.94
CA GLY A 150 -3.17 -8.56 7.66
C GLY A 150 -2.36 -9.82 7.46
N ARG A 151 -1.04 -9.72 7.53
CA ARG A 151 -0.12 -10.81 7.19
C ARG A 151 1.12 -10.77 8.07
N TRP A 152 1.91 -11.82 7.99
CA TRP A 152 3.13 -11.97 8.75
C TRP A 152 4.32 -12.07 7.81
N TRP A 153 5.35 -11.27 8.05
CA TRP A 153 6.65 -11.36 7.38
C TRP A 153 7.67 -11.99 8.32
N CYS A 154 8.35 -13.05 7.87
CA CYS A 154 9.49 -13.63 8.57
C CYS A 154 10.80 -13.07 7.99
N PRO A 155 11.40 -12.00 8.55
CA PRO A 155 12.71 -11.52 8.13
C PRO A 155 13.82 -12.57 8.17
N ASP A 156 13.73 -13.55 9.08
CA ASP A 156 14.75 -14.61 9.22
C ASP A 156 14.60 -15.68 8.13
N CYS A 157 13.42 -15.78 7.51
CA CYS A 157 13.10 -16.75 6.47
C CYS A 157 13.03 -16.12 5.07
N GLU A 158 12.89 -14.79 4.99
CA GLU A 158 12.67 -14.01 3.77
C GLU A 158 11.39 -14.36 3.00
N TYR A 159 10.30 -14.73 3.71
CA TYR A 159 8.98 -14.94 3.10
C TYR A 159 7.81 -14.58 4.03
N ASN A 160 6.61 -14.48 3.44
CA ASN A 160 5.36 -14.28 4.17
C ASN A 160 4.86 -15.59 4.78
N VAL A 161 4.50 -15.56 6.06
CA VAL A 161 3.95 -16.71 6.78
C VAL A 161 2.45 -16.55 6.99
N SER A 162 1.72 -17.65 6.96
CA SER A 162 0.28 -17.65 7.26
C SER A 162 0.04 -17.46 8.76
N SER A 163 -1.15 -16.99 9.15
CA SER A 163 -1.53 -16.96 10.59
C SER A 163 -1.49 -18.35 11.22
N TRP A 164 -1.85 -19.39 10.48
CA TRP A 164 -1.82 -20.76 10.99
C TRP A 164 -0.39 -21.24 11.29
N SER A 165 0.59 -20.82 10.47
CA SER A 165 2.01 -21.15 10.67
C SER A 165 2.63 -20.42 11.87
N MET A 166 2.07 -19.27 12.28
CA MET A 166 2.60 -18.45 13.37
C MET A 166 2.48 -19.16 14.74
N ASP A 167 1.43 -19.95 14.94
CA ASP A 167 1.24 -20.76 16.15
C ASP A 167 1.98 -22.12 16.09
N GLY A 168 2.59 -22.44 14.94
CA GLY A 168 3.31 -23.69 14.72
C GLY A 168 4.78 -23.64 15.16
N ASP A 169 5.37 -24.81 15.41
CA ASP A 169 6.78 -24.93 15.80
C ASP A 169 7.77 -24.48 14.70
N CYS A 170 7.35 -24.41 13.43
CA CYS A 170 8.23 -24.10 12.29
C CYS A 170 8.82 -22.69 12.30
N HIS A 171 8.28 -21.78 13.12
CA HIS A 171 8.80 -20.41 13.28
C HIS A 171 9.14 -20.08 14.72
N LYS A 172 9.26 -21.09 15.58
CA LYS A 172 9.63 -20.89 16.98
C LYS A 172 11.01 -20.25 17.06
N GLY A 173 11.08 -19.10 17.72
CA GLY A 173 12.33 -18.33 17.85
C GLY A 173 12.64 -17.42 16.67
N HIS A 174 11.83 -17.41 15.60
CA HIS A 174 11.95 -16.42 14.54
C HIS A 174 11.21 -15.13 14.93
N ARG A 175 11.74 -14.00 14.48
CA ARG A 175 11.04 -12.73 14.55
C ARG A 175 10.00 -12.71 13.44
N LEU A 176 8.72 -12.54 13.81
CA LEU A 176 7.62 -12.39 12.87
C LEU A 176 7.06 -10.97 12.97
N LEU A 177 7.04 -10.25 11.84
CA LEU A 177 6.52 -8.89 11.75
C LEU A 177 5.09 -8.97 11.20
N GLY A 178 4.10 -8.65 12.04
CA GLY A 178 2.72 -8.50 11.60
C GLY A 178 2.56 -7.17 10.86
N TYR A 179 1.93 -7.19 9.69
CA TYR A 179 1.72 -5.99 8.88
C TYR A 179 0.37 -5.99 8.18
N VAL A 180 -0.12 -4.80 7.84
CA VAL A 180 -1.36 -4.59 7.07
C VAL A 180 -1.04 -3.67 5.90
N LEU A 181 -1.24 -4.15 4.67
CA LEU A 181 -1.31 -3.29 3.48
C LEU A 181 -2.74 -2.79 3.34
N PHE A 182 -2.95 -1.48 3.44
CA PHE A 182 -4.32 -0.92 3.44
C PHE A 182 -4.55 0.13 2.36
N ASP A 183 -3.50 0.66 1.73
CA ASP A 183 -3.64 1.58 0.60
C ASP A 183 -2.39 1.58 -0.29
N PHE A 184 -2.46 2.30 -1.40
CA PHE A 184 -1.33 2.62 -2.25
C PHE A 184 -1.48 3.99 -2.90
N PHE A 185 -0.38 4.52 -3.41
CA PHE A 185 -0.42 5.67 -4.32
C PHE A 185 0.58 5.48 -5.47
N VAL A 186 0.36 6.23 -6.54
CA VAL A 186 1.26 6.33 -7.68
C VAL A 186 1.76 7.77 -7.75
N THR A 187 3.05 7.94 -7.96
CA THR A 187 3.66 9.24 -8.17
C THR A 187 3.46 9.74 -9.59
N ASP A 188 3.42 11.06 -9.77
CA ASP A 188 3.50 11.69 -11.08
C ASP A 188 4.91 11.57 -11.68
N GLU A 189 5.12 12.20 -12.83
CA GLU A 189 6.40 12.20 -13.53
C GLU A 189 7.53 12.97 -12.80
N ASN A 190 7.17 13.81 -11.84
CA ASN A 190 8.11 14.52 -10.97
C ASN A 190 8.39 13.75 -9.67
N GLY A 191 7.82 12.55 -9.50
CA GLY A 191 7.92 11.80 -8.26
C GLY A 191 7.09 12.40 -7.12
N SER A 192 6.08 13.21 -7.43
CA SER A 192 5.19 13.81 -6.43
C SER A 192 3.90 13.04 -6.31
N ALA A 193 3.30 13.02 -5.12
CA ALA A 193 1.99 12.43 -4.90
C ALA A 193 1.29 13.08 -3.71
N LYS A 194 -0.04 13.05 -3.75
CA LYS A 194 -0.90 13.39 -2.62
C LYS A 194 -1.93 12.28 -2.43
N CYS A 195 -1.97 11.67 -1.25
CA CYS A 195 -2.85 10.54 -0.98
C CYS A 195 -3.49 10.66 0.41
N THR A 196 -4.81 10.74 0.48
CA THR A 196 -5.53 10.57 1.74
C THR A 196 -5.74 9.09 2.00
N PHE A 197 -5.49 8.62 3.22
CA PHE A 197 -5.61 7.21 3.57
C PHE A 197 -6.46 7.00 4.82
N SER A 198 -7.05 5.80 4.90
CA SER A 198 -7.80 5.28 6.04
C SER A 198 -7.53 3.78 6.16
N LEU A 199 -7.20 3.29 7.35
CA LEU A 199 -7.04 1.85 7.55
C LEU A 199 -8.42 1.20 7.77
N ASP A 200 -9.11 0.92 6.67
CA ASP A 200 -10.41 0.23 6.66
C ASP A 200 -10.39 -1.07 5.86
N SER A 201 -9.23 -1.43 5.31
CA SER A 201 -9.02 -2.56 4.43
C SER A 201 -7.70 -3.27 4.74
N SER A 202 -7.59 -4.53 4.33
CA SER A 202 -6.36 -5.32 4.41
C SER A 202 -6.18 -6.12 3.12
N TYR A 203 -5.08 -5.86 2.43
CA TYR A 203 -4.80 -6.38 1.10
C TYR A 203 -3.52 -7.24 1.08
N HIS A 204 -3.40 -8.04 0.03
CA HIS A 204 -2.26 -8.90 -0.23
C HIS A 204 -1.14 -8.15 -0.96
N VAL A 205 -1.43 -7.67 -2.17
CA VAL A 205 -0.47 -7.08 -3.10
C VAL A 205 -1.19 -6.20 -4.13
N LEU A 206 -0.44 -5.51 -5.01
CA LEU A 206 -1.02 -4.79 -6.14
C LEU A 206 -0.86 -5.60 -7.43
N TRP A 207 -1.86 -5.49 -8.28
CA TRP A 207 -1.88 -6.05 -9.63
C TRP A 207 -2.22 -4.99 -10.66
N LYS A 208 -1.69 -5.15 -11.86
CA LYS A 208 -2.28 -4.52 -13.04
C LYS A 208 -3.41 -5.38 -13.55
N THR A 209 -4.50 -4.75 -13.96
CA THR A 209 -5.62 -5.44 -14.64
C THR A 209 -5.19 -6.17 -15.92
N SER A 210 -4.06 -5.78 -16.53
CA SER A 210 -3.46 -6.45 -17.68
C SER A 210 -2.67 -7.72 -17.33
N GLN A 211 -2.28 -7.92 -16.06
CA GLN A 211 -1.63 -9.14 -15.58
C GLN A 211 -2.64 -10.15 -15.07
N TYR A 212 -3.62 -9.68 -14.30
CA TYR A 212 -4.68 -10.48 -13.73
C TYR A 212 -5.95 -9.64 -13.59
N PRO A 213 -7.14 -10.17 -13.92
CA PRO A 213 -8.38 -9.44 -13.72
C PRO A 213 -8.76 -9.40 -12.23
N PRO A 214 -9.30 -8.27 -11.72
CA PRO A 214 -9.76 -8.19 -10.34
C PRO A 214 -11.00 -9.07 -10.13
N SER A 215 -11.11 -9.63 -8.94
CA SER A 215 -12.31 -10.28 -8.41
C SER A 215 -13.24 -9.28 -7.71
N ASP A 216 -14.44 -9.72 -7.33
CA ASP A 216 -15.40 -8.89 -6.61
C ASP A 216 -14.98 -8.52 -5.18
N ASP A 217 -14.03 -9.28 -4.62
CA ASP A 217 -13.50 -9.03 -3.27
C ASP A 217 -12.25 -8.11 -3.31
N ASP A 218 -11.73 -7.76 -4.48
CA ASP A 218 -10.58 -6.86 -4.64
C ASP A 218 -10.98 -5.37 -4.56
N SER A 219 -9.99 -4.48 -4.44
CA SER A 219 -10.27 -3.04 -4.56
C SER A 219 -10.68 -2.66 -5.99
N ALA A 220 -11.45 -1.58 -6.12
CA ALA A 220 -11.74 -1.00 -7.43
C ALA A 220 -10.44 -0.56 -8.15
N PRO A 221 -10.26 -0.90 -9.44
CA PRO A 221 -9.09 -0.47 -10.19
C PRO A 221 -9.00 1.06 -10.32
N ARG A 222 -7.78 1.59 -10.15
CA ARG A 222 -7.45 3.01 -10.35
C ARG A 222 -6.66 3.15 -11.66
N LEU A 223 -7.08 4.08 -12.52
CA LEU A 223 -6.46 4.33 -13.83
C LEU A 223 -5.39 5.43 -13.72
N PHE A 224 -4.22 5.17 -14.29
CA PHE A 224 -3.07 6.07 -14.32
C PHE A 224 -2.55 6.24 -15.74
N LYS A 225 -1.90 7.38 -16.02
CA LYS A 225 -1.33 7.73 -17.33
C LYS A 225 0.13 8.15 -17.18
N PRO A 226 1.06 7.20 -17.01
CA PRO A 226 2.45 7.52 -16.74
C PRO A 226 3.11 8.28 -17.91
N VAL A 227 3.87 9.33 -17.58
CA VAL A 227 4.63 10.13 -18.54
C VAL A 227 6.10 9.76 -18.44
N ALA A 228 6.57 8.95 -19.39
CA ALA A 228 7.95 8.48 -19.42
C ALA A 228 8.78 9.27 -20.46
N SER A 229 9.51 10.27 -19.97
CA SER A 229 10.37 11.16 -20.77
C SER A 229 11.81 11.14 -20.25
N ARG A 230 12.79 11.47 -21.09
CA ARG A 230 14.20 11.66 -20.67
C ARG A 230 14.35 12.62 -19.50
N SER A 231 13.49 13.63 -19.40
CA SER A 231 13.49 14.59 -18.29
C SER A 231 13.14 13.96 -16.94
N PHE A 232 12.49 12.79 -16.94
CA PHE A 232 11.97 12.11 -15.75
C PHE A 232 12.71 10.80 -15.45
N GLY A 233 13.98 10.70 -15.84
CA GLY A 233 14.84 9.58 -15.48
C GLY A 233 14.84 8.40 -16.47
N TYR A 234 14.16 8.52 -17.60
CA TYR A 234 14.15 7.49 -18.66
C TYR A 234 15.27 7.70 -19.69
N SER A 235 15.63 6.67 -20.46
CA SER A 235 16.69 6.77 -21.48
C SER A 235 16.21 7.42 -22.79
N LYS A 236 14.90 7.41 -23.01
CA LYS A 236 14.21 7.98 -24.17
C LYS A 236 12.77 8.31 -23.78
N ASP A 237 12.13 9.13 -24.61
CA ASP A 237 10.70 9.38 -24.49
C ASP A 237 9.95 8.15 -24.99
N LEU A 238 8.96 7.73 -24.21
CA LEU A 238 8.14 6.57 -24.47
C LEU A 238 6.69 7.01 -24.72
N PRO A 239 5.93 6.28 -25.55
CA PRO A 239 4.55 6.64 -25.84
C PRO A 239 3.70 6.66 -24.57
N ALA A 240 2.65 7.49 -24.56
CA ALA A 240 1.65 7.47 -23.51
C ALA A 240 0.96 6.09 -23.46
N GLU A 241 0.63 5.64 -22.25
CA GLU A 241 -0.07 4.39 -21.99
C GLU A 241 -0.99 4.60 -20.79
N GLU A 242 -2.08 3.83 -20.73
CA GLU A 242 -2.95 3.80 -19.58
C GLU A 242 -2.68 2.51 -18.80
N VAL A 243 -2.47 2.65 -17.50
CA VAL A 243 -2.23 1.52 -16.59
C VAL A 243 -3.33 1.53 -15.53
N SER A 244 -4.03 0.40 -15.40
CA SER A 244 -5.08 0.23 -14.40
C SER A 244 -4.61 -0.75 -13.33
N ILE A 245 -4.56 -0.28 -12.07
CA ILE A 245 -3.97 -0.98 -10.91
C ILE A 245 -5.02 -1.18 -9.83
N TYR A 246 -5.02 -2.34 -9.20
CA TYR A 246 -5.85 -2.63 -8.03
C TYR A 246 -5.04 -3.37 -6.95
N LEU A 247 -5.54 -3.33 -5.72
CA LEU A 247 -5.10 -4.14 -4.59
C LEU A 247 -5.88 -5.45 -4.53
N GLU A 248 -5.18 -6.58 -4.48
CA GLU A 248 -5.76 -7.92 -4.29
C GLU A 248 -6.13 -8.14 -2.82
N HIS A 249 -7.30 -8.73 -2.59
CA HIS A 249 -7.75 -9.19 -1.29
C HIS A 249 -6.96 -10.44 -0.84
N GLU A 250 -6.51 -10.44 0.41
CA GLU A 250 -5.92 -11.64 1.01
C GLU A 250 -7.05 -12.57 1.48
N TYR A 251 -7.02 -13.81 1.00
CA TYR A 251 -7.95 -14.85 1.43
C TYR A 251 -7.99 -14.98 2.97
N ASP A 252 -9.18 -15.27 3.52
CA ASP A 252 -9.47 -15.31 4.97
C ASP A 252 -9.29 -13.98 5.74
N ARG A 253 -9.09 -12.85 5.05
CA ARG A 253 -9.05 -11.52 5.69
C ARG A 253 -10.36 -10.75 5.47
N PRO A 254 -10.64 -9.69 6.26
CA PRO A 254 -11.81 -8.84 6.02
C PRO A 254 -11.82 -8.31 4.60
N ARG A 255 -13.02 -8.23 4.00
CA ARG A 255 -13.19 -7.62 2.68
C ARG A 255 -12.83 -6.13 2.70
N PRO A 256 -12.58 -5.51 1.54
CA PRO A 256 -12.36 -4.07 1.43
C PRO A 256 -13.43 -3.26 2.19
N GLY A 257 -12.98 -2.29 2.99
CA GLY A 257 -13.83 -1.44 3.83
C GLY A 257 -14.35 -2.11 5.12
N GLN A 258 -14.07 -3.40 5.37
CA GLN A 258 -14.52 -4.14 6.55
C GLN A 258 -13.43 -4.36 7.61
N ALA A 259 -12.16 -4.05 7.32
CA ALA A 259 -11.09 -4.20 8.30
C ALA A 259 -11.30 -3.22 9.45
N ARG A 260 -11.18 -3.70 10.69
CA ARG A 260 -11.33 -2.88 11.90
C ARG A 260 -10.24 -3.25 12.88
N LEU A 261 -9.45 -2.27 13.28
CA LEU A 261 -8.47 -2.42 14.35
C LEU A 261 -9.21 -2.63 15.69
N PRO A 262 -8.83 -3.64 16.49
CA PRO A 262 -9.28 -3.75 17.88
C PRO A 262 -8.96 -2.47 18.69
N GLU A 263 -9.72 -2.23 19.75
CA GLU A 263 -9.42 -1.12 20.66
C GLU A 263 -8.07 -1.34 21.36
N GLY A 264 -7.29 -0.28 21.51
CA GLY A 264 -6.01 -0.34 22.18
C GLY A 264 -5.03 0.75 21.74
N GLU A 265 -3.87 0.75 22.40
CA GLU A 265 -2.73 1.59 22.06
C GLU A 265 -1.86 0.89 21.03
N TYR A 266 -1.69 1.51 19.87
CA TYR A 266 -0.87 1.01 18.78
C TYR A 266 0.52 1.63 18.85
N ARG A 267 1.55 0.77 18.79
CA ARG A 267 2.97 1.14 18.64
C ARG A 267 3.55 0.36 17.47
N CYS A 268 3.66 1.04 16.34
CA CYS A 268 4.04 0.44 15.06
C CYS A 268 4.83 1.45 14.24
N ARG A 269 5.17 1.07 13.01
CA ARG A 269 5.65 2.01 12.00
C ARG A 269 4.64 2.16 10.86
N LEU A 270 4.55 3.36 10.31
CA LEU A 270 4.03 3.54 8.96
C LEU A 270 5.16 3.25 7.99
N LEU A 271 4.90 2.44 6.96
CA LEU A 271 5.92 1.95 6.05
C LEU A 271 5.47 2.12 4.60
N LEU A 272 6.36 2.67 3.77
CA LEU A 272 6.23 2.66 2.33
C LEU A 272 7.11 1.55 1.74
N THR A 273 6.50 0.73 0.88
CA THR A 273 7.19 -0.32 0.12
C THR A 273 7.06 -0.05 -1.38
N GLU A 274 8.17 -0.18 -2.10
CA GLU A 274 8.17 -0.12 -3.56
C GLU A 274 7.44 -1.32 -4.17
N GLU A 275 6.56 -1.07 -5.15
CA GLU A 275 5.93 -2.12 -5.96
C GLU A 275 6.18 -1.87 -7.45
N SER A 276 6.82 -2.84 -8.09
CA SER A 276 6.92 -2.93 -9.55
C SER A 276 6.44 -4.32 -9.91
N PHE A 277 5.17 -4.39 -10.26
CA PHE A 277 4.35 -5.58 -10.43
C PHE A 277 5.08 -6.84 -10.86
N HIS A 278 4.65 -7.99 -10.31
CA HIS A 278 5.16 -9.35 -10.45
C HIS A 278 5.72 -9.74 -11.84
N SER A 279 6.85 -9.17 -12.25
CA SER A 279 7.56 -9.56 -13.45
C SER A 279 8.08 -10.98 -13.23
N TYR A 280 7.53 -11.94 -13.97
CA TYR A 280 7.67 -13.40 -13.76
C TYR A 280 9.11 -13.95 -13.83
N SER A 281 10.13 -13.12 -13.97
CA SER A 281 11.54 -13.51 -13.88
C SER A 281 12.02 -13.58 -12.42
N TRP A 282 11.46 -14.51 -11.66
CA TRP A 282 12.02 -14.94 -10.37
C TRP A 282 13.27 -15.78 -10.64
N GLY A 283 14.43 -15.12 -10.71
CA GLY A 283 15.72 -15.79 -10.93
C GLY A 283 16.86 -14.79 -10.97
N ALA A 284 18.05 -15.22 -10.53
CA ALA A 284 19.25 -14.41 -10.27
C ALA A 284 19.90 -13.72 -11.50
N GLY A 285 19.11 -13.33 -12.51
CA GLY A 285 19.53 -12.54 -13.66
C GLY A 285 18.93 -11.14 -13.60
N ALA A 286 19.35 -10.31 -12.63
CA ALA A 286 19.27 -8.84 -12.61
C ALA A 286 18.05 -8.18 -13.31
N THR A 287 16.85 -8.72 -13.17
CA THR A 287 15.68 -8.08 -13.79
C THR A 287 15.35 -6.83 -12.98
N PRO A 288 15.09 -5.69 -13.64
CA PRO A 288 14.87 -4.44 -12.92
C PRO A 288 13.63 -4.47 -11.99
N GLY A 289 12.79 -5.51 -12.05
CA GLY A 289 11.64 -5.71 -11.16
C GLY A 289 11.98 -5.92 -9.68
N GLY A 290 13.23 -6.30 -9.34
CA GLY A 290 13.74 -6.34 -7.95
C GLY A 290 12.95 -7.22 -6.97
N HIS A 291 13.23 -7.05 -5.68
CA HIS A 291 12.48 -7.66 -4.57
C HIS A 291 11.62 -6.59 -3.88
N TRP A 292 10.70 -6.98 -2.99
CA TRP A 292 9.97 -6.00 -2.17
C TRP A 292 10.96 -5.18 -1.33
N CYS A 293 10.97 -3.87 -1.57
CA CYS A 293 11.91 -2.96 -0.93
C CYS A 293 11.15 -1.96 -0.07
N HIS A 294 11.28 -2.13 1.25
CA HIS A 294 10.90 -1.11 2.22
C HIS A 294 11.80 0.11 2.01
N CYS A 295 11.22 1.30 1.79
CA CYS A 295 12.01 2.46 1.37
C CYS A 295 11.96 3.65 2.33
N LEU A 296 10.81 3.88 2.96
CA LEU A 296 10.58 5.02 3.86
C LEU A 296 9.68 4.61 5.00
N SER A 297 9.96 5.07 6.22
CA SER A 297 9.12 4.79 7.38
C SER A 297 9.05 5.94 8.39
N ASP A 298 7.94 5.98 9.11
CA ASP A 298 7.82 6.63 10.42
C ASP A 298 7.95 5.52 11.47
N GLU A 299 9.12 5.44 12.10
CA GLU A 299 9.49 4.35 13.01
C GLU A 299 8.83 4.42 14.39
N GLU A 300 8.18 5.52 14.75
CA GLU A 300 7.67 5.74 16.10
C GLU A 300 6.18 6.14 16.10
N LEU A 301 5.43 5.71 15.08
CA LEU A 301 4.00 5.96 14.99
C LEU A 301 3.24 5.37 16.19
N ARG A 302 2.51 6.25 16.87
CA ARG A 302 1.66 5.93 18.02
C ARG A 302 0.27 6.50 17.80
N PHE A 303 -0.75 5.66 17.97
CA PHE A 303 -2.14 6.08 17.94
C PHE A 303 -2.99 5.18 18.85
N THR A 304 -4.21 5.59 19.15
CA THR A 304 -5.14 4.82 19.98
C THR A 304 -6.44 4.59 19.24
N VAL A 305 -6.92 3.36 19.26
CA VAL A 305 -8.25 3.01 18.74
C VAL A 305 -9.24 2.95 19.90
N ARG A 306 -10.38 3.64 19.76
CA ARG A 306 -11.53 3.67 20.70
C ARG A 306 -12.83 3.69 19.89
N ARG A 307 -13.84 2.93 20.30
CA ARG A 307 -15.15 2.89 19.63
C ARG A 307 -16.27 3.45 20.53
#